data_AF-A0A952CB65-F1
#
_entry.id   AF-A0A952CB65-F1
#
_cell.length_a   1.000
_cell.length_b   1.000
_cell.length_c   1.000
_cell.angle_alpha   90.00
_cell.angle_beta   90.00
_cell.angle_gamma   90.00
#
_symmetry.space_group_name_H-M   'P 1'
#
loop_
_entity.id
_entity.type
_entity.pdbx_description
1 polymer ?
#
loop_
_entity_poly.entity_id
_entity_poly.type
_entity_poly.pdbx_seq_one_letter_code
_entity_poly.pdbx_strand_id
1 'polypeptide(L)'
;MLLSRPLIDGELWWSALARHAERIGLGQLVPRHLMLIGNHCSLGSPLFPRQLTELNRRMQLAKTTDSIIRRHTALPFYRPFLAPAKIAAATASMTGNGNVEFELGLAAMKDHPKVLKYCPACVQADLTDFGEAAWRVVHQLPGSVLCAAHHCSLHNTPVSARFTGQYVKLVTINMAGPGTPLNPPDSALDDLRWLAAANWDLLLGNPAQPGPAKLAEFYRRILTERGLRDDFGRLKFAELVGAFQDRFRTLLPVVSCQLLDPDNRDNWLARIVRYPRNEQSPLKHLLVIRFLGLDLLPTLQAAAALPEPERNSPKPRPPARRSKHVTLEKVTQHREQWLALRRNWTGGSLREHADTLYCWLWRNDNAWLKAHAR
;
A
#
# COMPACT_ATOMS: atom_id res chain seq x y z
N MET A 1 -30.70 12.91 -8.08
CA MET A 1 -29.98 13.89 -8.93
C MET A 1 -29.36 13.09 -10.05
N LEU A 2 -29.90 13.10 -11.26
CA LEU A 2 -29.34 12.28 -12.35
C LEU A 2 -27.95 12.80 -12.72
N LEU A 3 -26.94 11.93 -12.88
CA LEU A 3 -25.74 12.34 -13.59
C LEU A 3 -26.16 12.80 -14.99
N SER A 4 -25.77 14.01 -15.33
CA SER A 4 -26.13 14.64 -16.60
C SER A 4 -25.50 13.96 -17.82
N ARG A 5 -24.47 13.12 -17.62
CA ARG A 5 -23.79 12.34 -18.66
C ARG A 5 -23.27 11.02 -18.10
N PRO A 6 -23.07 9.99 -18.96
CA PRO A 6 -22.56 8.70 -18.54
C PRO A 6 -21.10 8.77 -18.04
N LEU A 7 -20.71 7.72 -17.32
CA LEU A 7 -19.33 7.46 -16.92
C LEU A 7 -18.50 7.05 -18.14
N ILE A 8 -17.39 7.74 -18.40
CA ILE A 8 -16.46 7.37 -19.47
C ILE A 8 -15.65 6.14 -19.01
N ASP A 9 -15.33 5.20 -19.89
CA ASP A 9 -14.63 3.98 -19.47
C ASP A 9 -13.22 4.28 -18.90
N GLY A 10 -12.86 3.65 -17.78
CA GLY A 10 -11.60 3.94 -17.07
C GLY A 10 -11.49 5.33 -16.42
N GLU A 11 -12.56 6.13 -16.41
CA GLU A 11 -12.66 7.38 -15.64
C GLU A 11 -12.77 7.09 -14.13
N LEU A 12 -12.23 7.95 -13.27
CA LEU A 12 -12.50 7.93 -11.83
C LEU A 12 -13.96 8.30 -11.54
N TRP A 13 -14.63 7.59 -10.63
CA TRP A 13 -15.99 7.96 -10.22
C TRP A 13 -16.07 9.42 -9.73
N TRP A 14 -15.03 9.86 -9.01
CA TRP A 14 -14.89 11.25 -8.56
C TRP A 14 -14.81 12.25 -9.72
N SER A 15 -14.23 11.88 -10.86
CA SER A 15 -14.16 12.73 -12.06
C SER A 15 -15.55 13.01 -12.62
N ALA A 16 -16.39 11.97 -12.71
CA ALA A 16 -17.75 12.14 -13.21
C ALA A 16 -18.58 13.05 -12.30
N LEU A 17 -18.32 12.96 -10.99
CA LEU A 17 -18.91 13.86 -10.02
C LEU A 17 -18.44 15.30 -10.17
N ALA A 18 -17.14 15.51 -10.40
CA ALA A 18 -16.59 16.84 -10.65
C ALA A 18 -17.14 17.47 -11.94
N ARG A 19 -17.25 16.69 -13.03
CA ARG A 19 -17.87 17.13 -14.29
C ARG A 19 -19.34 17.48 -14.11
N HIS A 20 -20.07 16.69 -13.33
CA HIS A 20 -21.45 16.99 -13.01
C HIS A 20 -21.59 18.29 -12.22
N ALA A 21 -20.78 18.46 -11.18
CA ALA A 21 -20.76 19.66 -10.34
C ALA A 21 -20.45 20.92 -11.17
N GLU A 22 -19.43 20.89 -12.02
CA GLU A 22 -19.10 22.00 -12.93
C GLU A 22 -20.30 22.36 -13.82
N ARG A 23 -20.98 21.37 -14.41
CA ARG A 23 -22.10 21.59 -15.33
C ARG A 23 -23.31 22.27 -14.68
N ILE A 24 -23.58 21.97 -13.41
CA ILE A 24 -24.70 22.55 -12.67
C ILE A 24 -24.30 23.85 -11.93
N GLY A 25 -23.08 24.35 -12.18
CA GLY A 25 -22.59 25.59 -11.57
C GLY A 25 -22.16 25.43 -10.10
N LEU A 26 -21.96 24.21 -9.61
CA LEU A 26 -21.30 24.01 -8.33
C LEU A 26 -19.80 24.28 -8.50
N GLY A 27 -19.28 25.26 -7.75
CA GLY A 27 -17.85 25.56 -7.74
C GLY A 27 -16.99 24.42 -7.21
N GLN A 28 -15.67 24.62 -7.20
CA GLN A 28 -14.70 23.57 -6.85
C GLN A 28 -14.78 23.07 -5.40
N LEU A 29 -15.28 23.89 -4.49
CA LEU A 29 -15.41 23.57 -3.07
C LEU A 29 -16.89 23.38 -2.75
N VAL A 30 -17.36 22.15 -2.88
CA VAL A 30 -18.77 21.83 -2.66
C VAL A 30 -18.99 21.45 -1.18
N PRO A 31 -19.87 22.16 -0.45
CA PRO A 31 -20.30 21.73 0.87
C PRO A 31 -20.84 20.29 0.85
N ARG A 32 -20.42 19.45 1.81
CA ARG A 32 -20.82 18.04 1.89
C ARG A 32 -22.35 17.81 1.91
N HIS A 33 -23.10 18.74 2.49
CA HIS A 33 -24.56 18.64 2.54
C HIS A 33 -25.21 18.81 1.15
N LEU A 34 -24.64 19.66 0.27
CA LEU A 34 -25.14 19.84 -1.11
C LEU A 34 -24.91 18.60 -1.96
N MET A 35 -23.86 17.84 -1.64
CA MET A 35 -23.58 16.54 -2.24
C MET A 35 -24.51 15.44 -1.70
N LEU A 36 -25.48 15.80 -0.84
CA LEU A 36 -26.41 14.88 -0.21
C LEU A 36 -25.69 13.75 0.53
N ILE A 37 -24.49 14.01 1.04
CA ILE A 37 -23.70 13.01 1.76
C ILE A 37 -23.96 13.14 3.27
N GLY A 38 -24.70 14.14 3.73
CA GLY A 38 -24.85 14.45 5.16
C GLY A 38 -23.59 15.12 5.74
N ASN A 39 -23.73 15.77 6.90
CA ASN A 39 -22.68 16.61 7.46
C ASN A 39 -21.44 15.84 7.96
N HIS A 40 -21.55 14.53 8.19
CA HIS A 40 -20.49 13.70 8.77
C HIS A 40 -19.71 12.85 7.74
N CYS A 41 -19.90 13.12 6.45
CA CYS A 41 -19.52 12.16 5.41
C CYS A 41 -18.37 12.64 4.53
N SER A 42 -17.28 11.88 4.56
CA SER A 42 -16.16 12.06 3.64
C SER A 42 -16.41 11.31 2.33
N LEU A 43 -16.26 11.94 1.16
CA LEU A 43 -16.20 11.19 -0.10
C LEU A 43 -14.93 10.33 -0.21
N GLY A 44 -13.97 10.48 0.72
CA GLY A 44 -12.66 9.83 0.61
C GLY A 44 -11.76 10.52 -0.42
N SER A 45 -10.67 9.85 -0.78
CA SER A 45 -9.83 10.27 -1.90
C SER A 45 -10.46 9.88 -3.24
N PRO A 46 -10.06 10.51 -4.37
CA PRO A 46 -10.58 10.16 -5.69
C PRO A 46 -10.46 8.69 -6.05
N LEU A 47 -9.42 8.03 -5.51
CA LEU A 47 -9.08 6.64 -5.79
C LEU A 47 -9.96 5.66 -5.05
N PHE A 48 -10.45 6.06 -3.87
CA PHE A 48 -11.23 5.23 -2.97
C PHE A 48 -12.46 6.00 -2.46
N PRO A 49 -13.44 6.23 -3.36
CA PRO A 49 -14.68 6.88 -2.96
C PRO A 49 -15.41 6.07 -1.89
N ARG A 50 -16.12 6.78 -1.01
CA ARG A 50 -16.97 6.19 0.03
C ARG A 50 -18.44 6.41 -0.30
N GLN A 51 -19.29 5.64 0.36
CA GLN A 51 -20.75 5.66 0.25
C GLN A 51 -21.24 5.41 -1.16
N LEU A 52 -20.50 4.61 -1.92
CA LEU A 52 -20.83 4.35 -3.32
C LEU A 52 -22.23 3.78 -3.47
N THR A 53 -22.72 2.94 -2.55
CA THR A 53 -24.08 2.40 -2.64
C THR A 53 -25.13 3.51 -2.58
N GLU A 54 -25.01 4.40 -1.60
CA GLU A 54 -25.97 5.47 -1.39
C GLU A 54 -25.88 6.54 -2.49
N LEU A 55 -24.66 6.91 -2.88
CA LEU A 55 -24.42 7.86 -3.97
C LEU A 55 -24.90 7.30 -5.30
N ASN A 56 -24.65 6.02 -5.58
CA ASN A 56 -25.13 5.36 -6.78
C ASN A 56 -26.66 5.37 -6.86
N ARG A 57 -27.34 5.06 -5.74
CA ARG A 57 -28.80 5.13 -5.61
C ARG A 57 -29.35 6.54 -5.83
N ARG A 58 -28.75 7.56 -5.20
CA ARG A 58 -29.18 8.97 -5.32
C ARG A 58 -28.89 9.56 -6.70
N MET A 59 -27.78 9.14 -7.30
CA MET A 59 -27.35 9.60 -8.62
C MET A 59 -28.05 8.85 -9.77
N GLN A 60 -28.79 7.79 -9.43
CA GLN A 60 -29.50 6.91 -10.36
C GLN A 60 -28.59 6.43 -11.50
N LEU A 61 -27.35 6.02 -11.19
CA LEU A 61 -26.46 5.52 -12.23
C LEU A 61 -26.94 4.14 -12.67
N ALA A 62 -26.98 3.91 -13.98
CA ALA A 62 -27.33 2.61 -14.56
C ALA A 62 -26.26 1.50 -14.32
N LYS A 63 -25.29 1.72 -13.41
CA LYS A 63 -24.22 0.76 -13.10
C LYS A 63 -24.39 0.25 -11.68
N THR A 64 -24.07 -1.03 -11.45
CA THR A 64 -24.00 -1.58 -10.09
C THR A 64 -22.83 -0.97 -9.31
N THR A 65 -22.96 -0.88 -7.98
CA THR A 65 -21.89 -0.39 -7.11
C THR A 65 -20.58 -1.16 -7.32
N ASP A 66 -20.68 -2.48 -7.49
CA ASP A 66 -19.56 -3.36 -7.74
C ASP A 66 -18.90 -3.12 -9.12
N SER A 67 -19.69 -2.79 -10.15
CA SER A 67 -19.15 -2.31 -11.44
C SER A 67 -18.40 -0.99 -11.30
N ILE A 68 -18.92 -0.06 -10.48
CA ILE A 68 -18.23 1.20 -10.18
C ILE A 68 -16.89 0.94 -9.50
N ILE A 69 -16.85 0.09 -8.47
CA ILE A 69 -15.61 -0.30 -7.79
C ILE A 69 -14.61 -0.90 -8.77
N ARG A 70 -15.06 -1.79 -9.67
CA ARG A 70 -14.18 -2.45 -10.65
C ARG A 70 -13.63 -1.53 -11.72
N ARG A 71 -14.40 -0.56 -12.21
CA ARG A 71 -14.01 0.22 -13.42
C ARG A 71 -13.60 1.65 -13.12
N HIS A 72 -14.03 2.20 -11.99
CA HIS A 72 -13.97 3.62 -11.70
C HIS A 72 -13.27 3.94 -10.37
N THR A 73 -12.50 3.00 -9.84
CA THR A 73 -11.73 3.15 -8.60
C THR A 73 -10.39 2.42 -8.70
N ALA A 74 -9.45 2.73 -7.80
CA ALA A 74 -8.14 2.09 -7.82
C ALA A 74 -8.12 0.72 -7.12
N LEU A 75 -9.20 0.28 -6.46
CA LEU A 75 -9.18 -0.98 -5.69
C LEU A 75 -8.73 -2.22 -6.50
N PRO A 76 -9.13 -2.42 -7.77
CA PRO A 76 -8.72 -3.59 -8.55
C PRO A 76 -7.20 -3.74 -8.65
N PHE A 77 -6.47 -2.63 -8.76
CA PHE A 77 -5.01 -2.61 -8.81
C PHE A 77 -4.36 -3.20 -7.54
N TYR A 78 -5.00 -3.04 -6.38
CA TYR A 78 -4.47 -3.56 -5.11
C TYR A 78 -4.85 -5.02 -4.88
N ARG A 79 -5.98 -5.50 -5.41
CA ARG A 79 -6.55 -6.83 -5.08
C ARG A 79 -5.56 -7.97 -5.16
N PRO A 80 -4.68 -8.10 -6.17
CA PRO A 80 -3.79 -9.26 -6.28
C PRO A 80 -2.78 -9.38 -5.13
N PHE A 81 -2.51 -8.27 -4.46
CA PHE A 81 -1.47 -8.13 -3.44
C PHE A 81 -2.04 -8.09 -2.02
N LEU A 82 -3.36 -8.18 -1.86
CA LEU A 82 -4.05 -8.09 -0.58
C LEU A 82 -4.58 -9.46 -0.14
N ALA A 83 -4.73 -9.64 1.18
CA ALA A 83 -5.46 -10.77 1.72
C ALA A 83 -6.96 -10.64 1.43
N PRO A 84 -7.70 -11.74 1.19
CA PRO A 84 -9.15 -11.70 0.89
C PRO A 84 -9.98 -10.91 1.92
N ALA A 85 -9.68 -11.06 3.21
CA ALA A 85 -10.36 -10.32 4.28
C ALA A 85 -10.20 -8.79 4.15
N LYS A 86 -9.03 -8.33 3.71
CA LYS A 86 -8.73 -6.90 3.52
C LYS A 86 -9.40 -6.35 2.25
N ILE A 87 -9.52 -7.16 1.20
CA ILE A 87 -10.31 -6.82 0.00
C ILE A 87 -11.78 -6.64 0.38
N ALA A 88 -12.33 -7.56 1.19
CA ALA A 88 -13.70 -7.47 1.68
C ALA A 88 -13.93 -6.22 2.56
N ALA A 89 -13.02 -5.95 3.51
CA ALA A 89 -13.08 -4.77 4.38
C ALA A 89 -12.97 -3.45 3.59
N ALA A 90 -12.05 -3.38 2.62
CA ALA A 90 -11.92 -2.22 1.74
C ALA A 90 -13.18 -2.01 0.89
N THR A 91 -13.75 -3.08 0.33
CA THR A 91 -15.00 -3.03 -0.44
C THR A 91 -16.16 -2.55 0.43
N ALA A 92 -16.34 -3.09 1.63
CA ALA A 92 -17.36 -2.66 2.58
C ALA A 92 -17.19 -1.19 3.00
N SER A 93 -15.94 -0.74 3.16
CA SER A 93 -15.64 0.66 3.45
C SER A 93 -16.01 1.61 2.32
N MET A 94 -15.82 1.19 1.06
CA MET A 94 -16.19 1.98 -0.13
C MET A 94 -17.72 2.03 -0.34
N THR A 95 -18.43 0.94 -0.07
CA THR A 95 -19.89 0.90 -0.18
C THR A 95 -20.58 1.64 0.96
N GLY A 96 -20.01 1.58 2.18
CA GLY A 96 -20.43 2.31 3.37
C GLY A 96 -19.61 3.58 3.60
N ASN A 97 -19.40 3.98 4.86
CA ASN A 97 -18.68 5.21 5.23
C ASN A 97 -17.28 4.94 5.85
N GLY A 98 -16.71 3.77 5.60
CA GLY A 98 -15.45 3.33 6.20
C GLY A 98 -14.21 4.02 5.62
N ASN A 99 -13.08 3.96 6.33
CA ASN A 99 -11.83 4.55 5.85
C ASN A 99 -11.00 3.55 5.05
N VAL A 100 -11.26 3.48 3.75
CA VAL A 100 -10.58 2.56 2.82
C VAL A 100 -9.06 2.75 2.84
N GLU A 101 -8.57 3.98 2.96
CA GLU A 101 -7.13 4.25 2.98
C GLU A 101 -6.46 3.69 4.24
N PHE A 102 -7.19 3.70 5.35
CA PHE A 102 -6.77 3.04 6.59
C PHE A 102 -6.78 1.52 6.42
N GLU A 103 -7.86 0.95 5.89
CA GLU A 103 -7.97 -0.49 5.62
C GLU A 103 -6.82 -0.98 4.75
N LEU A 104 -6.48 -0.22 3.70
CA LEU A 104 -5.39 -0.50 2.78
C LEU A 104 -4.00 -0.17 3.36
N GLY A 105 -3.90 0.58 4.46
CA GLY A 105 -2.63 0.99 5.05
C GLY A 105 -1.86 2.03 4.21
N LEU A 106 -2.56 2.84 3.41
CA LEU A 106 -1.94 3.78 2.47
C LEU A 106 -1.09 4.85 3.15
N ALA A 107 -1.37 5.17 4.41
CA ALA A 107 -0.55 6.11 5.19
C ALA A 107 0.93 5.67 5.28
N ALA A 108 1.19 4.36 5.24
CA ALA A 108 2.54 3.81 5.23
C ALA A 108 3.16 3.71 3.82
N MET A 109 2.39 3.96 2.75
CA MET A 109 2.81 3.84 1.36
C MET A 109 3.26 5.21 0.82
N LYS A 110 4.58 5.44 0.83
CA LYS A 110 5.20 6.69 0.36
C LYS A 110 5.02 6.95 -1.14
N ASP A 111 4.81 5.89 -1.90
CA ASP A 111 4.61 5.87 -3.34
C ASP A 111 3.15 6.14 -3.77
N HIS A 112 2.24 6.33 -2.80
CA HIS A 112 0.87 6.71 -3.10
C HIS A 112 0.83 8.14 -3.69
N PRO A 113 0.09 8.37 -4.80
CA PRO A 113 0.03 9.67 -5.45
C PRO A 113 -0.39 10.79 -4.51
N LYS A 114 0.29 11.94 -4.64
CA LYS A 114 -0.01 13.15 -3.88
C LYS A 114 -0.87 14.12 -4.66
N VAL A 115 -0.76 14.10 -5.98
CA VAL A 115 -1.49 14.96 -6.92
C VAL A 115 -2.11 14.14 -8.03
N LEU A 116 -3.17 14.67 -8.64
CA LEU A 116 -3.78 14.08 -9.82
C LEU A 116 -2.93 14.34 -11.06
N LYS A 117 -2.94 13.35 -11.95
CA LYS A 117 -2.20 13.35 -13.21
C LYS A 117 -3.13 13.17 -14.40
N TYR A 118 -2.77 13.71 -15.55
CA TYR A 118 -3.46 13.45 -16.80
C TYR A 118 -2.48 13.19 -17.95
N CYS A 119 -2.99 12.60 -19.02
CA CYS A 119 -2.28 12.44 -20.28
C CYS A 119 -2.84 13.48 -21.27
N PRO A 120 -2.00 14.33 -21.89
CA PRO A 120 -2.49 15.36 -22.82
C PRO A 120 -3.20 14.75 -24.03
N ALA A 121 -2.72 13.60 -24.55
CA ALA A 121 -3.38 12.90 -25.65
C ALA A 121 -4.75 12.32 -25.24
N CYS A 122 -4.89 11.74 -24.04
CA CYS A 122 -6.19 11.33 -23.52
C CYS A 122 -7.15 12.53 -23.39
N VAL A 123 -6.66 13.69 -22.94
CA VAL A 123 -7.49 14.89 -22.82
C VAL A 123 -8.03 15.32 -24.19
N GLN A 124 -7.20 15.32 -25.23
CA GLN A 124 -7.64 15.68 -26.58
C GLN A 124 -8.64 14.65 -27.15
N ALA A 125 -8.40 13.36 -26.94
CA ALA A 125 -9.35 12.31 -27.33
C ALA A 125 -10.69 12.49 -26.62
N ASP A 126 -10.68 12.70 -25.31
CA ASP A 126 -11.90 12.89 -24.52
C ASP A 126 -12.70 14.14 -24.93
N LEU A 127 -12.00 15.24 -25.22
CA LEU A 127 -12.63 16.47 -25.71
C LEU A 127 -13.27 16.26 -27.08
N THR A 128 -12.66 15.45 -27.95
CA THR A 128 -13.20 15.13 -29.27
C THR A 128 -14.42 14.21 -29.16
N ASP A 129 -14.32 13.15 -28.36
CA ASP A 129 -15.33 12.09 -28.30
C ASP A 129 -16.52 12.45 -27.40
N PHE A 130 -16.26 13.18 -26.31
CA PHE A 130 -17.26 13.46 -25.26
C PHE A 130 -17.48 14.95 -25.01
N GLY A 131 -16.64 15.83 -25.55
CA GLY A 131 -16.70 17.29 -25.28
C GLY A 131 -16.22 17.69 -23.89
N GLU A 132 -15.64 16.76 -23.12
CA GLU A 132 -15.12 17.01 -21.77
C GLU A 132 -14.09 15.94 -21.39
N ALA A 133 -13.05 16.34 -20.65
CA ALA A 133 -11.97 15.43 -20.26
C ALA A 133 -12.21 14.76 -18.90
N ALA A 134 -11.76 13.51 -18.75
CA ALA A 134 -11.90 12.75 -17.52
C ALA A 134 -10.56 12.41 -16.85
N TRP A 135 -10.53 12.45 -15.51
CA TRP A 135 -9.42 11.87 -14.77
C TRP A 135 -9.44 10.35 -14.88
N ARG A 136 -8.47 9.76 -15.58
CA ARG A 136 -8.35 8.30 -15.70
C ARG A 136 -7.82 7.67 -14.42
N VAL A 137 -8.39 6.52 -14.06
CA VAL A 137 -7.93 5.70 -12.92
C VAL A 137 -6.47 5.29 -13.09
N VAL A 138 -6.12 4.79 -14.28
CA VAL A 138 -4.78 4.25 -14.57
C VAL A 138 -3.67 5.30 -14.40
N HIS A 139 -3.94 6.57 -14.73
CA HIS A 139 -2.97 7.66 -14.56
C HIS A 139 -2.63 7.90 -13.08
N GLN A 140 -3.54 7.54 -12.18
CA GLN A 140 -3.37 7.77 -10.75
C GLN A 140 -2.77 6.57 -10.01
N LEU A 141 -2.42 5.47 -10.68
CA LEU A 141 -1.87 4.33 -9.96
C LEU A 141 -0.42 4.64 -9.52
N PRO A 142 0.04 4.10 -8.37
CA PRO A 142 1.45 4.15 -7.96
C PRO A 142 2.40 3.79 -9.11
N GLY A 143 3.48 4.55 -9.27
CA GLY A 143 4.46 4.37 -10.35
C GLY A 143 4.00 4.77 -11.76
N SER A 144 2.78 5.28 -11.94
CA SER A 144 2.33 5.75 -13.26
C SER A 144 3.04 7.05 -13.64
N VAL A 145 3.95 6.95 -14.60
CA VAL A 145 4.71 8.08 -15.15
C VAL A 145 4.36 8.29 -16.62
N LEU A 146 4.12 7.20 -17.34
CA LEU A 146 3.69 7.19 -18.74
C LEU A 146 2.23 6.76 -18.85
N CYS A 147 1.55 7.26 -19.88
CA CYS A 147 0.25 6.76 -20.28
C CYS A 147 0.41 5.39 -20.94
N ALA A 148 -0.34 4.37 -20.51
CA ALA A 148 -0.29 3.04 -21.13
C ALA A 148 -0.86 3.04 -22.56
N ALA A 149 -1.86 3.88 -22.83
CA ALA A 149 -2.52 3.96 -24.14
C ALA A 149 -1.74 4.80 -25.16
N HIS A 150 -1.12 5.90 -24.73
CA HIS A 150 -0.47 6.88 -25.62
C HIS A 150 1.06 6.89 -25.51
N HIS A 151 1.63 6.15 -24.56
CA HIS A 151 3.07 6.05 -24.30
C HIS A 151 3.81 7.38 -24.03
N CYS A 152 3.09 8.49 -23.86
CA CYS A 152 3.65 9.79 -23.52
C CYS A 152 3.67 10.03 -22.01
N SER A 153 4.47 11.01 -21.58
CA SER A 153 4.54 11.44 -20.19
C SER A 153 3.20 11.94 -19.66
N LEU A 154 2.88 11.54 -18.43
CA LEU A 154 1.78 12.12 -17.67
C LEU A 154 2.18 13.48 -17.11
N HIS A 155 1.21 14.37 -16.97
CA HIS A 155 1.38 15.70 -16.41
C HIS A 155 0.85 15.73 -14.98
N ASN A 156 1.69 16.14 -14.03
CA ASN A 156 1.27 16.44 -12.66
C ASN A 156 0.46 17.74 -12.63
N THR A 157 -0.58 17.78 -11.80
CA THR A 157 -1.38 19.00 -11.59
C THR A 157 -1.23 19.54 -10.17
N PRO A 158 -1.60 20.81 -9.92
CA PRO A 158 -1.77 21.36 -8.57
C PRO A 158 -2.90 20.70 -7.74
N VAL A 159 -3.71 19.81 -8.33
CA VAL A 159 -4.85 19.19 -7.66
C VAL A 159 -4.37 18.06 -6.76
N SER A 160 -4.54 18.22 -5.44
CA SER A 160 -4.26 17.17 -4.46
C SER A 160 -5.08 15.91 -4.75
N ALA A 161 -4.44 14.74 -4.66
CA ALA A 161 -5.11 13.44 -4.66
C ALA A 161 -5.65 13.06 -3.27
N ARG A 162 -5.36 13.86 -2.24
CA ARG A 162 -5.81 13.67 -0.86
C ARG A 162 -6.76 14.78 -0.45
N PHE A 163 -7.89 14.42 0.15
CA PHE A 163 -8.90 15.38 0.59
C PHE A 163 -9.27 15.17 2.05
N THR A 164 -9.16 16.25 2.83
CA THR A 164 -9.58 16.34 4.23
C THR A 164 -10.43 17.60 4.41
N GLY A 165 -11.27 17.65 5.45
CA GLY A 165 -12.02 18.85 5.83
C GLY A 165 -13.53 18.79 5.56
N GLN A 166 -14.22 19.92 5.65
CA GLN A 166 -15.69 20.01 5.56
C GLN A 166 -16.24 20.17 4.13
N TYR A 167 -15.38 20.49 3.17
CA TYR A 167 -15.73 20.61 1.76
C TYR A 167 -15.24 19.39 0.99
N VAL A 168 -16.03 19.00 -0.01
CA VAL A 168 -15.53 18.15 -1.08
C VAL A 168 -14.90 19.07 -2.12
N LYS A 169 -13.60 18.91 -2.34
CA LYS A 169 -12.96 19.55 -3.48
C LYS A 169 -13.26 18.68 -4.70
N LEU A 170 -13.95 19.23 -5.70
CA LEU A 170 -14.31 18.62 -6.97
C LEU A 170 -13.72 19.48 -8.09
N VAL A 171 -12.72 18.96 -8.79
CA VAL A 171 -11.94 19.73 -9.77
C VAL A 171 -11.84 18.93 -11.05
N THR A 172 -12.39 19.44 -12.14
CA THR A 172 -12.22 18.84 -13.47
C THR A 172 -10.83 19.14 -14.02
N ILE A 173 -10.42 18.42 -15.07
CA ILE A 173 -9.12 18.67 -15.72
C ILE A 173 -9.04 20.11 -16.22
N ASN A 174 -10.14 20.64 -16.78
CA ASN A 174 -10.24 22.02 -17.24
C ASN A 174 -9.95 23.05 -16.13
N MET A 175 -10.37 22.74 -14.90
CA MET A 175 -10.19 23.58 -13.72
C MET A 175 -8.86 23.33 -12.97
N ALA A 176 -8.06 22.34 -13.38
CA ALA A 176 -6.90 21.89 -12.62
C ALA A 176 -5.71 22.86 -12.65
N GLY A 177 -5.71 23.83 -13.56
CA GLY A 177 -4.55 24.67 -13.87
C GLY A 177 -3.51 23.93 -14.75
N PRO A 178 -2.41 24.60 -15.12
CA PRO A 178 -1.42 24.02 -16.03
C PRO A 178 -0.73 22.80 -15.40
N GLY A 179 -0.66 21.72 -16.16
CA GLY A 179 0.06 20.51 -15.77
C GLY A 179 1.55 20.57 -16.13
N THR A 180 2.41 19.99 -15.30
CA THR A 180 3.86 19.86 -15.56
C THR A 180 4.19 18.44 -16.00
N PRO A 181 4.84 18.22 -17.17
CA PRO A 181 5.17 16.87 -17.63
C PRO A 181 6.17 16.19 -16.69
N LEU A 182 5.96 14.89 -16.45
CA LEU A 182 6.96 14.04 -15.84
C LEU A 182 8.04 13.72 -16.87
N ASN A 183 9.29 14.05 -16.58
CA ASN A 183 10.42 13.83 -17.47
C ASN A 183 11.30 12.70 -16.92
N PRO A 184 10.98 11.42 -17.19
CA PRO A 184 11.85 10.33 -16.80
C PRO A 184 13.14 10.31 -17.64
N PRO A 185 14.25 9.78 -17.09
CA PRO A 185 15.46 9.54 -17.87
C PRO A 185 15.22 8.41 -18.89
N ASP A 186 15.88 8.49 -20.05
CA ASP A 186 15.74 7.51 -21.13
C ASP A 186 16.03 6.07 -20.66
N SER A 187 17.01 5.92 -19.76
CA SER A 187 17.39 4.63 -19.18
C SER A 187 16.29 3.95 -18.36
N ALA A 188 15.25 4.69 -17.94
CA ALA A 188 14.10 4.14 -17.22
C ALA A 188 12.88 3.89 -18.12
N LEU A 189 12.90 4.31 -19.39
CA LEU A 189 11.71 4.28 -20.26
C LEU A 189 11.15 2.87 -20.49
N ASP A 190 12.02 1.88 -20.67
CA ASP A 190 11.60 0.49 -20.86
C ASP A 190 10.83 -0.05 -19.64
N ASP A 191 11.37 0.15 -18.44
CA ASP A 191 10.68 -0.26 -17.21
C ASP A 191 9.39 0.53 -16.97
N LEU A 192 9.35 1.82 -17.34
CA LEU A 192 8.15 2.64 -17.21
C LEU A 192 7.06 2.23 -18.21
N ARG A 193 7.42 1.81 -19.43
CA ARG A 193 6.47 1.23 -20.40
C ARG A 193 5.92 -0.09 -19.87
N TRP A 194 6.78 -0.94 -19.32
CA TRP A 194 6.35 -2.18 -18.67
C TRP A 194 5.42 -1.91 -17.49
N LEU A 195 5.75 -0.95 -16.61
CA LEU A 195 4.88 -0.55 -15.49
C LEU A 195 3.53 -0.01 -15.96
N ALA A 196 3.51 0.78 -17.04
CA ALA A 196 2.26 1.31 -17.59
C ALA A 196 1.36 0.18 -18.12
N ALA A 197 1.92 -0.79 -18.83
CA ALA A 197 1.20 -1.98 -19.29
C ALA A 197 0.71 -2.84 -18.12
N ALA A 198 1.58 -3.13 -17.15
CA ALA A 198 1.25 -3.85 -15.92
C ALA A 198 0.09 -3.21 -15.15
N ASN A 199 0.11 -1.87 -15.00
CA ASN A 199 -0.96 -1.12 -14.35
C ASN A 199 -2.30 -1.27 -15.08
N TRP A 200 -2.28 -1.32 -16.42
CA TRP A 200 -3.47 -1.52 -17.25
C TRP A 200 -4.04 -2.93 -17.07
N ASP A 201 -3.19 -3.96 -17.13
CA ASP A 201 -3.57 -5.36 -16.95
C ASP A 201 -4.17 -5.64 -15.58
N LEU A 202 -3.58 -5.07 -14.51
CA LEU A 202 -4.11 -5.18 -13.15
C LEU A 202 -5.48 -4.53 -13.00
N LEU A 203 -5.71 -3.42 -13.68
CA LEU A 203 -6.94 -2.64 -13.53
C LEU A 203 -8.11 -3.26 -14.32
N LEU A 204 -7.85 -3.72 -15.55
CA LEU A 204 -8.89 -4.19 -16.46
C LEU A 204 -8.99 -5.72 -16.58
N GLY A 205 -7.90 -6.46 -16.36
CA GLY A 205 -7.80 -7.89 -16.64
C GLY A 205 -8.37 -8.82 -15.57
N ASN A 206 -8.81 -8.29 -14.42
CA ASN A 206 -9.24 -9.07 -13.24
C ASN A 206 -8.35 -10.30 -12.95
N PRO A 207 -7.04 -10.08 -12.71
CA PRO A 207 -6.08 -11.17 -12.60
C PRO A 207 -6.27 -12.00 -11.33
N ALA A 208 -5.55 -13.11 -11.26
CA ALA A 208 -5.47 -13.95 -10.08
C ALA A 208 -5.04 -13.15 -8.83
N GLN A 209 -5.56 -13.54 -7.67
CA GLN A 209 -5.37 -12.83 -6.41
C GLN A 209 -4.60 -13.68 -5.38
N PRO A 210 -3.29 -13.89 -5.58
CA PRO A 210 -2.48 -14.73 -4.69
C PRO A 210 -2.36 -14.20 -3.26
N GLY A 211 -2.46 -12.87 -3.10
CA GLY A 211 -2.21 -12.21 -1.82
C GLY A 211 -0.74 -12.27 -1.39
N PRO A 212 -0.40 -11.62 -0.27
CA PRO A 212 0.99 -11.35 0.08
C PRO A 212 1.76 -12.63 0.47
N ALA A 213 1.10 -13.59 1.14
CA ALA A 213 1.76 -14.78 1.66
C ALA A 213 2.20 -15.74 0.55
N LYS A 214 1.34 -16.00 -0.44
CA LYS A 214 1.68 -16.81 -1.61
C LYS A 214 2.69 -16.13 -2.52
N LEU A 215 2.58 -14.82 -2.73
CA LEU A 215 3.60 -14.07 -3.48
C LEU A 215 4.98 -14.15 -2.82
N ALA A 216 5.04 -13.98 -1.50
CA ALA A 216 6.30 -14.09 -0.78
C ALA A 216 6.93 -15.49 -0.92
N GLU A 217 6.12 -16.55 -0.80
CA GLU A 217 6.58 -17.92 -1.07
C GLU A 217 7.05 -18.10 -2.52
N PHE A 218 6.28 -17.60 -3.49
CA PHE A 218 6.65 -17.65 -4.91
C PHE A 218 8.01 -16.98 -5.16
N TYR A 219 8.20 -15.74 -4.66
CA TYR A 219 9.47 -15.04 -4.82
C TYR A 219 10.63 -15.80 -4.16
N ARG A 220 10.43 -16.44 -3.00
CA ARG A 220 11.48 -17.27 -2.38
C ARG A 220 11.91 -18.43 -3.26
N ARG A 221 10.99 -19.08 -3.97
CA ARG A 221 11.31 -20.18 -4.89
C ARG A 221 12.19 -19.68 -6.03
N ILE A 222 11.77 -18.60 -6.70
CA ILE A 222 12.56 -17.99 -7.79
C ILE A 222 13.94 -17.50 -7.31
N LEU A 223 14.01 -16.90 -6.11
CA LEU A 223 15.30 -16.49 -5.53
C LEU A 223 16.21 -17.68 -5.17
N THR A 224 15.63 -18.84 -4.84
CA THR A 224 16.39 -20.08 -4.60
C THR A 224 16.99 -20.59 -5.91
N GLU A 225 16.19 -20.64 -6.98
CA GLU A 225 16.63 -21.06 -8.32
C GLU A 225 17.74 -20.17 -8.88
N ARG A 226 17.78 -18.89 -8.48
CA ARG A 226 18.82 -17.92 -8.86
C ARG A 226 20.08 -17.96 -7.99
N GLY A 227 20.20 -18.90 -7.06
CA GLY A 227 21.38 -19.00 -6.18
C GLY A 227 21.52 -17.84 -5.20
N LEU A 228 20.46 -17.05 -4.98
CA LEU A 228 20.41 -15.95 -4.00
C LEU A 228 20.06 -16.45 -2.59
N ARG A 229 20.14 -17.76 -2.35
CA ARG A 229 20.12 -18.38 -1.04
C ARG A 229 21.38 -19.21 -0.84
N ASP A 230 21.89 -19.23 0.38
CA ASP A 230 22.99 -20.11 0.77
C ASP A 230 22.51 -21.56 0.95
N ASP A 231 23.47 -22.47 1.16
CA ASP A 231 23.21 -23.91 1.36
C ASP A 231 22.36 -24.19 2.62
N PHE A 232 22.28 -23.23 3.54
CA PHE A 232 21.42 -23.28 4.73
C PHE A 232 20.04 -22.64 4.50
N GLY A 233 19.72 -22.28 3.26
CA GLY A 233 18.47 -21.66 2.85
C GLY A 233 18.31 -20.20 3.30
N ARG A 234 19.37 -19.52 3.74
CA ARG A 234 19.33 -18.10 4.12
C ARG A 234 19.51 -17.23 2.88
N LEU A 235 18.74 -16.15 2.82
CA LEU A 235 18.78 -15.21 1.71
C LEU A 235 20.11 -14.43 1.71
N LYS A 236 20.83 -14.40 0.58
CA LYS A 236 21.99 -13.53 0.31
C LYS A 236 21.55 -12.08 0.17
N PHE A 237 21.09 -11.51 1.28
CA PHE A 237 20.26 -10.31 1.25
C PHE A 237 21.02 -9.05 0.81
N ALA A 238 22.29 -8.92 1.18
CA ALA A 238 23.13 -7.80 0.76
C ALA A 238 23.32 -7.80 -0.77
N GLU A 239 23.58 -8.98 -1.36
CA GLU A 239 23.71 -9.16 -2.80
C GLU A 239 22.39 -8.83 -3.53
N LEU A 240 21.26 -9.32 -3.02
CA LEU A 240 19.93 -8.99 -3.57
C LEU A 240 19.65 -7.49 -3.54
N VAL A 241 19.92 -6.81 -2.41
CA VAL A 241 19.67 -5.37 -2.28
C VAL A 241 20.58 -4.58 -3.22
N GLY A 242 21.87 -4.90 -3.27
CA GLY A 242 22.82 -4.25 -4.18
C GLY A 242 22.39 -4.38 -5.64
N ALA A 243 22.14 -5.60 -6.11
CA ALA A 243 21.69 -5.86 -7.47
C ALA A 243 20.38 -5.15 -7.81
N PHE A 244 19.41 -5.13 -6.88
CA PHE A 244 18.14 -4.45 -7.08
C PHE A 244 18.30 -2.93 -7.21
N GLN A 245 19.12 -2.33 -6.34
CA GLN A 245 19.37 -0.89 -6.37
C GLN A 245 20.13 -0.47 -7.61
N ASP A 246 21.11 -1.26 -8.04
CA ASP A 246 21.88 -0.96 -9.23
C ASP A 246 21.02 -1.02 -10.49
N ARG A 247 20.16 -2.03 -10.62
CA ARG A 247 19.26 -2.19 -11.77
C ARG A 247 18.22 -1.06 -11.89
N PHE A 248 17.73 -0.54 -10.77
CA PHE A 248 16.66 0.47 -10.75
C PHE A 248 17.09 1.84 -10.23
N ARG A 249 18.39 2.13 -10.23
CA ARG A 249 18.97 3.36 -9.69
C ARG A 249 18.28 4.63 -10.25
N THR A 250 18.01 4.65 -11.54
CA THR A 250 17.37 5.78 -12.24
C THR A 250 15.84 5.74 -12.19
N LEU A 251 15.24 4.56 -11.99
CA LEU A 251 13.80 4.36 -11.95
C LEU A 251 13.17 4.73 -10.59
N LEU A 252 13.76 4.27 -9.48
CA LEU A 252 13.17 4.39 -8.13
C LEU A 252 12.80 5.84 -7.76
N PRO A 253 13.63 6.87 -8.01
CA PRO A 253 13.27 8.25 -7.70
C PRO A 253 12.05 8.73 -8.49
N VAL A 254 11.95 8.35 -9.77
CA VAL A 254 10.88 8.79 -10.69
C VAL A 254 9.53 8.22 -10.27
N VAL A 255 9.49 6.97 -9.83
CA VAL A 255 8.27 6.30 -9.34
C VAL A 255 7.98 6.57 -7.86
N SER A 256 8.76 7.45 -7.21
CA SER A 256 8.64 7.77 -5.77
C SER A 256 8.73 6.54 -4.85
N CYS A 257 9.47 5.51 -5.27
CA CYS A 257 9.72 4.33 -4.45
C CYS A 257 10.94 4.56 -3.54
N GLN A 258 10.84 4.14 -2.28
CA GLN A 258 11.90 4.33 -1.31
C GLN A 258 13.17 3.57 -1.71
N LEU A 259 14.31 4.29 -1.77
CA LEU A 259 15.63 3.69 -1.91
C LEU A 259 15.92 2.74 -0.75
N LEU A 260 16.63 1.66 -1.03
CA LEU A 260 17.03 0.69 -0.03
C LEU A 260 18.32 1.16 0.64
N ASP A 261 18.52 0.74 1.89
CA ASP A 261 19.79 0.89 2.58
C ASP A 261 20.38 -0.52 2.67
N PRO A 262 21.54 -0.80 2.04
CA PRO A 262 22.20 -2.11 2.08
C PRO A 262 22.50 -2.59 3.52
N ASP A 263 22.76 -1.67 4.44
CA ASP A 263 23.07 -2.00 5.83
C ASP A 263 21.80 -2.28 6.65
N ASN A 264 20.64 -1.80 6.19
CA ASN A 264 19.36 -2.06 6.82
C ASN A 264 18.75 -3.40 6.36
N ARG A 265 18.91 -4.42 7.22
CA ARG A 265 18.34 -5.76 7.02
C ARG A 265 16.81 -5.86 7.16
N ASP A 266 16.15 -4.83 7.67
CA ASP A 266 14.69 -4.71 7.75
C ASP A 266 14.17 -3.55 6.87
N ASN A 267 14.24 -3.78 5.56
CA ASN A 267 13.70 -2.88 4.55
C ASN A 267 12.47 -3.49 3.83
N TRP A 268 11.83 -2.71 2.96
CA TRP A 268 10.60 -3.15 2.30
C TRP A 268 10.82 -4.37 1.38
N LEU A 269 11.98 -4.49 0.73
CA LEU A 269 12.31 -5.62 -0.14
C LEU A 269 12.42 -6.90 0.70
N ALA A 270 13.05 -6.82 1.88
CA ALA A 270 13.09 -7.90 2.86
C ALA A 270 11.68 -8.38 3.23
N ARG A 271 10.75 -7.44 3.45
CA ARG A 271 9.38 -7.72 3.88
C ARG A 271 8.54 -8.36 2.78
N ILE A 272 8.83 -8.09 1.50
CA ILE A 272 8.19 -8.76 0.36
C ILE A 272 8.68 -10.20 0.19
N VAL A 273 9.98 -10.43 0.25
CA VAL A 273 10.57 -11.73 -0.11
C VAL A 273 10.70 -12.70 1.07
N ARG A 274 10.59 -12.22 2.32
CA ARG A 274 10.60 -13.07 3.52
C ARG A 274 9.18 -13.44 3.90
N TYR A 275 8.72 -13.06 5.09
CA TYR A 275 7.34 -13.26 5.53
C TYR A 275 6.69 -11.88 5.70
N PRO A 276 5.64 -11.56 4.95
CA PRO A 276 5.01 -10.25 5.00
C PRO A 276 4.30 -10.10 6.34
N ARG A 277 4.87 -9.28 7.25
CA ARG A 277 4.20 -8.90 8.49
C ARG A 277 3.13 -7.82 8.25
N ASN A 278 3.34 -6.97 7.23
CA ASN A 278 2.45 -5.90 6.79
C ASN A 278 2.38 -5.91 5.25
N GLU A 279 1.23 -5.58 4.66
CA GLU A 279 1.11 -5.49 3.21
C GLU A 279 2.05 -4.41 2.64
N GLN A 280 2.64 -4.72 1.49
CA GLN A 280 3.47 -3.78 0.75
C GLN A 280 2.68 -3.20 -0.41
N SER A 281 3.08 -2.02 -0.89
CA SER A 281 2.43 -1.41 -2.05
C SER A 281 2.54 -2.32 -3.28
N PRO A 282 1.48 -2.42 -4.10
CA PRO A 282 1.53 -3.11 -5.39
C PRO A 282 2.72 -2.70 -6.27
N LEU A 283 3.13 -1.42 -6.26
CA LEU A 283 4.30 -0.96 -7.03
C LEU A 283 5.57 -1.74 -6.67
N LYS A 284 5.77 -2.02 -5.38
CA LYS A 284 6.94 -2.77 -4.92
C LYS A 284 6.91 -4.22 -5.40
N HIS A 285 5.73 -4.84 -5.48
CA HIS A 285 5.58 -6.16 -6.09
C HIS A 285 5.87 -6.13 -7.58
N LEU A 286 5.38 -5.12 -8.31
CA LEU A 286 5.67 -4.93 -9.73
C LEU A 286 7.18 -4.78 -9.99
N LEU A 287 7.88 -3.99 -9.17
CA LEU A 287 9.33 -3.85 -9.26
C LEU A 287 10.07 -5.17 -8.98
N VAL A 288 9.60 -5.98 -8.02
CA VAL A 288 10.19 -7.30 -7.75
C VAL A 288 9.96 -8.26 -8.92
N ILE A 289 8.76 -8.28 -9.50
CA ILE A 289 8.44 -9.10 -10.68
C ILE A 289 9.33 -8.68 -11.86
N ARG A 290 9.45 -7.37 -12.11
CA ARG A 290 10.32 -6.82 -13.17
C ARG A 290 11.79 -7.13 -12.93
N PHE A 291 12.29 -6.99 -11.70
CA PHE A 291 13.66 -7.33 -11.32
C PHE A 291 13.96 -8.82 -11.55
N LEU A 292 12.99 -9.66 -11.21
CA LEU A 292 13.07 -11.10 -11.46
C LEU A 292 12.84 -11.44 -12.94
N GLY A 293 12.67 -10.49 -13.85
CA GLY A 293 12.48 -10.77 -15.28
C GLY A 293 11.29 -11.69 -15.56
N LEU A 294 10.23 -11.59 -14.76
CA LEU A 294 9.03 -12.41 -14.86
C LEU A 294 7.89 -11.64 -15.53
N ASP A 295 7.01 -12.37 -16.21
CA ASP A 295 5.76 -11.82 -16.71
C ASP A 295 4.71 -11.71 -15.61
N LEU A 296 3.97 -10.60 -15.59
CA LEU A 296 3.05 -10.27 -14.50
C LEU A 296 1.92 -11.30 -14.36
N LEU A 297 1.10 -11.48 -15.40
CA LEU A 297 -0.09 -12.33 -15.32
C LEU A 297 0.24 -13.81 -15.04
N PRO A 298 1.22 -14.43 -15.73
CA PRO A 298 1.66 -15.79 -15.39
C PRO A 298 2.18 -15.90 -13.95
N THR A 299 2.92 -14.89 -13.46
CA THR A 299 3.42 -14.88 -12.08
C THR A 299 2.28 -14.86 -11.06
N LEU A 300 1.27 -13.99 -11.26
CA LEU A 300 0.12 -13.93 -10.36
C LEU A 300 -0.66 -15.25 -10.36
N GLN A 301 -0.82 -15.86 -11.53
CA GLN A 301 -1.51 -17.15 -11.68
C GLN A 301 -0.75 -18.28 -10.98
N ALA A 302 0.56 -18.40 -11.23
CA ALA A 302 1.40 -19.43 -10.63
C ALA A 302 1.51 -19.27 -9.11
N ALA A 303 1.63 -18.03 -8.62
CA ALA A 303 1.59 -17.74 -7.19
C ALA A 303 0.24 -18.10 -6.57
N ALA A 304 -0.88 -17.85 -7.25
CA ALA A 304 -2.21 -18.14 -6.71
C ALA A 304 -2.47 -19.66 -6.58
N ALA A 305 -1.88 -20.45 -7.48
CA ALA A 305 -1.94 -21.91 -7.47
C ALA A 305 -1.10 -22.56 -6.35
N LEU A 306 -0.25 -21.80 -5.64
CA LEU A 306 0.47 -22.33 -4.49
C LEU A 306 -0.50 -22.74 -3.38
N PRO A 307 -0.18 -23.81 -2.63
CA PRO A 307 -0.94 -24.15 -1.43
C PRO A 307 -0.91 -22.98 -0.46
N GLU A 308 -1.96 -22.85 0.36
CA GLU A 308 -1.92 -21.89 1.46
C GLU A 308 -0.67 -22.17 2.29
N PRO A 309 0.19 -21.16 2.52
CA PRO A 309 1.36 -21.37 3.34
C PRO A 309 0.86 -21.85 4.70
N GLU A 310 1.40 -22.97 5.18
CA GLU A 310 1.14 -23.43 6.54
C GLU A 310 1.33 -22.20 7.44
N ARG A 311 0.25 -21.77 8.12
CA ARG A 311 0.42 -20.86 9.24
C ARG A 311 1.43 -21.60 10.10
N ASN A 312 2.65 -21.09 10.18
CA ASN A 312 3.48 -21.41 11.32
C ASN A 312 2.63 -20.91 12.49
N SER A 313 1.82 -21.79 13.07
CA SER A 313 1.52 -21.79 14.50
C SER A 313 2.81 -21.30 15.13
N PRO A 314 2.78 -20.23 15.94
CA PRO A 314 4.00 -19.63 16.47
C PRO A 314 4.87 -20.78 16.91
N LYS A 315 5.98 -21.04 16.20
CA LYS A 315 6.81 -22.22 16.46
C LYS A 315 6.96 -22.24 17.97
N PRO A 316 6.60 -23.33 18.68
CA PRO A 316 6.63 -23.35 20.13
C PRO A 316 7.93 -22.69 20.50
N ARG A 317 7.84 -21.56 21.24
CA ARG A 317 9.00 -20.70 21.54
C ARG A 317 10.13 -21.68 21.82
N PRO A 318 11.22 -21.69 21.03
CA PRO A 318 12.30 -22.63 21.29
C PRO A 318 12.55 -22.52 22.79
N PRO A 319 12.50 -23.64 23.54
CA PRO A 319 12.51 -23.60 25.00
C PRO A 319 13.60 -22.61 25.36
N ALA A 320 13.19 -21.55 26.08
CA ALA A 320 14.02 -20.37 26.31
C ALA A 320 15.43 -20.87 26.53
N ARG A 321 16.38 -20.51 25.65
CA ARG A 321 17.76 -20.99 25.74
C ARG A 321 18.18 -20.73 27.18
N ARG A 322 18.10 -21.75 28.04
CA ARG A 322 18.62 -21.67 29.38
C ARG A 322 20.10 -21.46 29.13
N SER A 323 20.58 -20.27 29.42
CA SER A 323 22.01 -20.04 29.55
C SER A 323 22.56 -21.25 30.29
N LYS A 324 23.53 -21.95 29.69
CA LYS A 324 24.04 -23.24 30.19
C LYS A 324 24.66 -23.13 31.61
N HIS A 325 24.65 -21.95 32.25
CA HIS A 325 25.18 -21.71 33.59
C HIS A 325 24.30 -20.73 34.41
N VAL A 326 23.01 -21.01 34.59
CA VAL A 326 22.22 -20.38 35.65
C VAL A 326 22.00 -21.41 36.76
N THR A 327 22.83 -21.35 37.80
CA THR A 327 22.68 -22.19 38.99
C THR A 327 21.60 -21.61 39.91
N LEU A 328 20.98 -22.47 40.71
CA LEU A 328 19.99 -22.04 41.72
C LEU A 328 20.60 -21.02 42.68
N GLU A 329 21.87 -21.20 43.06
CA GLU A 329 22.64 -20.25 43.87
C GLU A 329 22.70 -18.85 43.26
N LYS A 330 22.95 -18.75 41.94
CA LYS A 330 23.02 -17.46 41.26
C LYS A 330 21.67 -16.76 41.20
N VAL A 331 20.59 -17.53 41.03
CA VAL A 331 19.21 -17.01 41.12
C VAL A 331 18.93 -16.50 42.54
N THR A 332 19.24 -17.29 43.57
CA THR A 332 19.06 -16.91 44.98
C THR A 332 19.84 -15.63 45.32
N GLN A 333 21.09 -15.54 44.90
CA GLN A 333 21.92 -14.35 45.10
C GLN A 333 21.29 -13.10 44.46
N HIS A 334 20.79 -13.19 43.23
CA HIS A 334 20.16 -12.05 42.54
C HIS A 334 18.81 -11.68 43.17
N ARG A 335 18.07 -12.67 43.71
CA ARG A 335 16.84 -12.42 44.49
C ARG A 335 17.15 -11.65 45.78
N GLU A 336 18.17 -12.07 46.52
CA GLU A 336 18.62 -11.40 47.74
C GLU A 336 19.10 -9.98 47.47
N GLN A 337 19.90 -9.79 46.42
CA GLN A 337 20.33 -8.46 45.97
C GLN A 337 19.13 -7.56 45.62
N TRP A 338 18.11 -8.10 44.94
CA TRP A 338 16.89 -7.35 44.62
C TRP A 338 16.10 -6.96 45.88
N LEU A 339 15.92 -7.88 46.82
CA LEU A 339 15.23 -7.61 48.09
C LEU A 339 16.01 -6.63 48.98
N ALA A 340 17.34 -6.71 49.01
CA ALA A 340 18.19 -5.80 49.76
C ALA A 340 18.14 -4.37 49.19
N LEU A 341 18.25 -4.23 47.86
CA LEU A 341 18.09 -2.94 47.18
C LEU A 341 16.71 -2.35 47.47
N ARG A 342 15.66 -3.17 47.41
CA ARG A 342 14.29 -2.73 47.69
C ARG A 342 14.09 -2.23 49.13
N ARG A 343 14.71 -2.86 50.13
CA ARG A 343 14.58 -2.46 51.55
C ARG A 343 15.18 -1.08 51.82
N ASN A 344 16.25 -0.73 51.10
CA ASN A 344 17.02 0.48 51.34
C ASN A 344 16.76 1.59 50.31
N TRP A 345 15.86 1.36 49.35
CA TRP A 345 15.58 2.30 48.27
C TRP A 345 14.44 3.24 48.62
N THR A 346 14.74 4.54 48.69
CA THR A 346 13.79 5.62 48.96
C THR A 346 13.57 6.53 47.74
N GLY A 347 14.16 6.21 46.59
CA GLY A 347 14.06 6.97 45.35
C GLY A 347 12.91 6.54 44.44
N GLY A 348 12.92 7.02 43.18
CA GLY A 348 11.92 6.71 42.15
C GLY A 348 11.93 5.26 41.64
N SER A 349 11.93 5.05 40.32
CA SER A 349 11.82 3.71 39.75
C SER A 349 13.04 2.82 40.10
N LEU A 350 12.85 1.88 41.03
CA LEU A 350 13.86 0.87 41.39
C LEU A 350 14.29 0.04 40.17
N ARG A 351 13.36 -0.14 39.21
CA ARG A 351 13.63 -0.79 37.94
C ARG A 351 14.69 -0.04 37.12
N GLU A 352 14.63 1.29 37.08
CA GLU A 352 15.59 2.11 36.34
C GLU A 352 16.94 2.16 37.08
N HIS A 353 16.90 2.19 38.41
CA HIS A 353 18.12 2.20 39.23
C HIS A 353 18.91 0.89 39.14
N ALA A 354 18.22 -0.26 39.07
CA ALA A 354 18.82 -1.59 39.01
C ALA A 354 18.48 -2.31 37.69
N ASP A 355 18.54 -1.61 36.55
CA ASP A 355 18.09 -2.14 35.25
C ASP A 355 18.79 -3.44 34.83
N THR A 356 20.09 -3.57 35.11
CA THR A 356 20.84 -4.80 34.77
C THR A 356 20.37 -6.00 35.58
N LEU A 357 20.12 -5.82 36.89
CA LEU A 357 19.62 -6.87 37.78
C LEU A 357 18.16 -7.20 37.47
N TYR A 358 17.33 -6.18 37.21
CA TYR A 358 15.95 -6.33 36.79
C TYR A 358 15.85 -7.11 35.47
N CYS A 359 16.61 -6.72 34.46
CA CYS A 359 16.66 -7.41 33.17
C CYS A 359 17.16 -8.86 33.31
N TRP A 360 18.09 -9.12 34.22
CA TRP A 360 18.58 -10.48 34.47
C TRP A 360 17.50 -11.36 35.14
N LEU A 361 16.87 -10.88 36.20
CA LEU A 361 15.78 -11.59 36.89
C LEU A 361 14.56 -11.74 35.98
N TRP A 362 14.25 -10.76 35.13
CA TRP A 362 13.15 -10.84 34.18
C TRP A 362 13.35 -11.94 33.14
N ARG A 363 14.61 -12.18 32.72
CA ARG A 363 14.99 -13.22 31.75
C ARG A 363 15.07 -14.61 32.38
N ASN A 364 15.50 -14.72 33.63
CA ASN A 364 15.84 -16.01 34.26
C ASN A 364 14.85 -16.47 35.34
N ASP A 365 14.04 -15.56 35.89
CA ASP A 365 13.10 -15.84 36.99
C ASP A 365 11.92 -14.82 37.03
N ASN A 366 11.23 -14.72 35.91
CA ASN A 366 10.16 -13.73 35.69
C ASN A 366 9.00 -13.85 36.70
N ALA A 367 8.63 -15.08 37.05
CA ALA A 367 7.51 -15.36 37.94
C ALA A 367 7.78 -14.82 39.35
N TRP A 368 8.98 -15.08 39.89
CA TRP A 368 9.39 -14.54 41.18
C TRP A 368 9.50 -13.01 41.14
N LEU A 369 10.13 -12.45 40.11
CA LEU A 369 10.29 -11.00 39.98
C LEU A 369 8.93 -10.30 39.95
N LYS A 370 7.94 -10.81 39.21
CA LYS A 370 6.58 -10.22 39.18
C LYS A 370 5.88 -10.23 40.53
N ALA A 371 6.12 -11.24 41.35
CA ALA A 371 5.59 -11.30 42.71
C ALA A 371 6.26 -10.28 43.67
N HIS A 372 7.48 -9.81 43.34
CA HIS A 372 8.31 -8.96 44.21
C HIS A 372 8.70 -7.60 43.58
N ALA A 373 8.16 -7.25 42.40
CA ALA A 373 8.46 -6.02 41.66
C ALA A 373 7.42 -4.90 41.84
N ARG A 374 6.43 -5.09 42.72
CA ARG A 374 5.52 -4.04 43.20
C ARG A 374 5.93 -3.57 44.57
#